data_AF-A0A1W4WLX9-F1
#
_entry.id   AF-A0A1W4WLX9-F1
#
_cell.length_a   1.000
_cell.length_b   1.000
_cell.length_c   1.000
_cell.angle_alpha   90.00
_cell.angle_beta   90.00
_cell.angle_gamma   90.00
#
_symmetry.space_group_name_H-M   'P 1'
#
loop_
_entity.id
_entity.type
_entity.pdbx_description
1 polymer ?
#
loop_
_entity_poly.entity_id
_entity_poly.type
_entity_poly.pdbx_seq_one_letter_code
_entity_poly.pdbx_strand_id
1 'polypeptide(L)'
;MKQNNWKNRIINFLEENRALVIIAFCLPASYIFDFILNIQKFLYHFLFSSPKSHDQRVRKIQRKVQEWHKLPTNNKKLLCTARPNWLSLSTKFFQKNKCHQIPINLFDILELDERNLTVRVEPLVTVDQITKFLIPKGYTLAVTLEIGDATLGGLALGTGMTTHSHQVGLYHENVISYEVILPDGSLMRAAENENLELYKTLPWSHGSLGFLVALTLKLVKIKPYVKITYIPIVGQENYCNLICKVSGAESKEDPVSDYVEATIFSKDKAVIMKADYSNFDPNFKYRTTHRINSSTRLFITT
;
A
#
# COMPACT_ATOMS: atom_id res chain seq x y z
N MET A 1 -9.29 -37.32 -35.52
CA MET A 1 -8.50 -37.33 -34.26
C MET A 1 -9.44 -37.60 -33.09
N LYS A 2 -9.43 -38.79 -32.49
CA LYS A 2 -10.27 -39.14 -31.33
C LYS A 2 -9.76 -38.37 -30.11
N GLN A 3 -10.44 -37.28 -29.74
CA GLN A 3 -10.22 -36.63 -28.45
C GLN A 3 -10.52 -37.66 -27.34
N ASN A 4 -9.55 -37.83 -26.44
CA ASN A 4 -9.49 -38.97 -25.54
C ASN A 4 -10.60 -38.84 -24.47
N ASN A 5 -11.67 -39.64 -24.58
CA ASN A 5 -12.88 -39.59 -23.74
C ASN A 5 -12.57 -39.63 -22.22
N TRP A 6 -11.47 -40.28 -21.85
CA TRP A 6 -10.97 -40.33 -20.48
C TRP A 6 -10.44 -38.99 -19.96
N LYS A 7 -9.71 -38.22 -20.79
CA LYS A 7 -9.24 -36.88 -20.42
C LYS A 7 -10.41 -35.93 -20.15
N ASN A 8 -11.43 -35.98 -21.01
CA ASN A 8 -12.62 -35.13 -20.85
C ASN A 8 -13.40 -35.49 -19.57
N ARG A 9 -13.50 -36.78 -19.22
CA ARG A 9 -14.10 -37.21 -17.94
C ARG A 9 -13.33 -36.71 -16.72
N ILE A 10 -12.00 -36.73 -16.77
CA ILE A 10 -11.17 -36.19 -15.68
C ILE A 10 -11.33 -34.68 -15.57
N ILE A 11 -11.30 -33.95 -16.70
CA ILE A 11 -11.48 -32.50 -16.71
C ILE A 11 -12.84 -32.14 -16.11
N ASN A 12 -13.92 -32.78 -16.56
CA ASN A 12 -15.26 -32.53 -16.02
C ASN A 12 -15.34 -32.85 -14.52
N PHE A 13 -14.74 -33.95 -14.07
CA PHE A 13 -14.67 -34.28 -12.65
C PHE A 13 -13.92 -33.22 -11.83
N LEU A 14 -12.79 -32.72 -12.34
CA LEU A 14 -12.02 -31.64 -11.70
C LEU A 14 -12.77 -30.30 -11.70
N GLU A 15 -13.56 -30.02 -12.74
CA GLU A 15 -14.39 -28.80 -12.83
C GLU A 15 -15.58 -28.85 -11.86
N GLU A 16 -16.30 -29.98 -11.81
CA GLU A 16 -17.40 -30.21 -10.87
C GLU A 16 -16.90 -30.18 -9.42
N ASN A 17 -15.69 -30.71 -9.18
CA ASN A 17 -15.05 -30.75 -7.86
C ASN A 17 -13.98 -29.68 -7.69
N ARG A 18 -14.07 -28.56 -8.41
CA ARG A 18 -13.06 -27.48 -8.39
C ARG A 18 -12.71 -27.00 -6.98
N ALA A 19 -13.69 -27.00 -6.06
CA ALA A 19 -13.47 -26.63 -4.67
C ALA A 19 -12.48 -27.57 -3.97
N LEU A 20 -12.61 -28.88 -4.18
CA LEU A 20 -11.68 -29.88 -3.63
C LEU A 20 -10.28 -29.73 -4.25
N VAL A 21 -10.19 -29.45 -5.54
CA VAL A 21 -8.92 -29.20 -6.22
C VAL A 21 -8.24 -27.95 -5.65
N ILE A 22 -9.00 -26.87 -5.46
CA ILE A 22 -8.48 -25.62 -4.87
C ILE A 22 -7.99 -25.88 -3.44
N ILE A 23 -8.77 -26.58 -2.62
CA ILE A 23 -8.42 -26.86 -1.22
C ILE A 23 -7.22 -27.81 -1.11
N ALA A 24 -7.15 -28.85 -1.93
CA ALA A 24 -6.11 -29.87 -1.84
C ALA A 24 -4.79 -29.45 -2.50
N PHE A 25 -4.83 -28.59 -3.52
CA PHE A 25 -3.64 -28.25 -4.30
C PHE A 25 -3.36 -26.74 -4.34
N CYS A 26 -4.31 -25.92 -4.78
CA CYS A 26 -4.05 -24.49 -4.96
C CYS A 26 -3.74 -23.77 -3.65
N LEU A 27 -4.51 -24.06 -2.60
CA LEU A 27 -4.38 -23.39 -1.30
C LEU A 27 -3.07 -23.78 -0.58
N PRO A 28 -2.68 -25.08 -0.50
CA PRO A 28 -1.37 -25.46 0.02
C PRO A 28 -0.22 -24.92 -0.81
N ALA A 29 -0.32 -24.96 -2.14
CA ALA A 29 0.73 -24.42 -3.02
C ALA A 29 0.89 -22.91 -2.84
N SER A 30 -0.21 -22.16 -2.76
CA SER A 30 -0.20 -20.73 -2.45
C SER A 30 0.44 -20.47 -1.09
N TYR A 31 0.05 -21.21 -0.06
CA TYR A 31 0.61 -21.06 1.28
C TYR A 31 2.12 -21.33 1.32
N ILE A 32 2.59 -22.40 0.67
CA ILE A 32 4.02 -22.72 0.56
C ILE A 32 4.76 -21.62 -0.20
N PHE A 33 4.18 -21.13 -1.30
CA PHE A 33 4.76 -20.05 -2.09
C PHE A 33 4.91 -18.77 -1.27
N ASP A 34 3.86 -18.34 -0.58
CA ASP A 34 3.86 -17.17 0.30
C ASP A 34 4.84 -17.34 1.47
N PHE A 35 4.91 -18.55 2.04
CA PHE A 35 5.87 -18.89 3.09
C PHE A 35 7.31 -18.76 2.60
N ILE A 36 7.63 -19.28 1.42
CA ILE A 36 8.96 -19.14 0.80
C ILE A 36 9.28 -17.68 0.53
N LEU A 37 8.35 -16.90 -0.04
CA LEU A 37 8.55 -15.47 -0.27
C LEU A 37 8.79 -14.70 1.03
N ASN A 38 8.05 -15.03 2.08
CA ASN A 38 8.21 -14.40 3.39
C ASN A 38 9.55 -14.76 4.03
N ILE A 39 10.01 -16.01 3.91
CA ILE A 39 11.36 -16.40 4.33
C ILE A 39 12.41 -15.63 3.53
N GLN A 40 12.27 -15.53 2.21
CA GLN A 40 13.22 -14.78 1.38
C GLN A 40 13.27 -13.31 1.76
N LYS A 41 12.11 -12.65 1.94
CA LYS A 41 12.01 -11.26 2.43
C LYS A 41 12.67 -11.13 3.80
N PHE A 42 12.38 -12.05 4.72
CA PHE A 42 12.94 -12.07 6.07
C PHE A 42 14.45 -12.24 6.06
N LEU A 43 14.99 -13.21 5.32
CA LEU A 43 16.43 -13.43 5.18
C LEU A 43 17.10 -12.23 4.53
N TYR A 44 16.50 -11.65 3.49
CA TYR A 44 17.03 -10.47 2.82
C TYR A 44 17.08 -9.29 3.78
N HIS A 45 16.00 -9.05 4.54
CA HIS A 45 15.97 -7.99 5.54
C HIS A 45 16.96 -8.28 6.68
N PHE A 46 17.02 -9.50 7.20
CA PHE A 46 17.95 -9.84 8.28
C PHE A 46 19.42 -9.68 7.88
N LEU A 47 19.78 -10.06 6.64
CA LEU A 47 21.15 -10.00 6.16
C LEU A 47 21.55 -8.64 5.57
N PHE A 48 20.61 -7.91 4.97
CA PHE A 48 20.88 -6.68 4.22
C PHE A 48 20.17 -5.42 4.74
N SER A 49 19.31 -5.54 5.76
CA SER A 49 18.76 -4.37 6.45
C SER A 49 19.88 -3.67 7.18
N SER A 50 20.13 -2.44 6.76
CA SER A 50 21.08 -1.57 7.43
C SER A 50 20.64 -0.16 7.11
N PRO A 51 19.70 0.40 7.91
CA PRO A 51 19.21 1.76 7.73
C PRO A 51 20.36 2.78 7.66
N LYS A 52 21.43 2.55 8.43
CA LYS A 52 22.65 3.39 8.44
C LYS A 52 23.43 3.39 7.13
N SER A 53 23.21 2.39 6.27
CA SER A 53 23.87 2.28 4.96
C SER A 53 23.04 2.86 3.80
N HIS A 54 21.86 3.43 4.09
CA HIS A 54 20.94 3.99 3.11
C HIS A 54 21.66 4.88 2.08
N ASP A 55 22.38 5.92 2.53
CA ASP A 55 23.07 6.86 1.64
C ASP A 55 24.10 6.19 0.74
N GLN A 56 24.78 5.15 1.25
CA GLN A 56 25.74 4.39 0.44
C GLN A 56 25.04 3.58 -0.65
N ARG A 57 23.87 2.98 -0.35
CA ARG A 57 23.05 2.26 -1.34
C ARG A 57 22.46 3.23 -2.37
N VAL A 58 21.98 4.40 -1.95
CA VAL A 58 21.52 5.47 -2.85
C VAL A 58 22.64 5.91 -3.79
N ARG A 59 23.85 6.15 -3.29
CA ARG A 59 25.02 6.48 -4.13
C ARG A 59 25.34 5.39 -5.16
N LYS A 60 25.18 4.11 -4.81
CA LYS A 60 25.35 3.00 -5.78
C LYS A 60 24.29 3.05 -6.88
N ILE A 61 23.04 3.40 -6.55
CA ILE A 61 21.97 3.57 -7.53
C ILE A 61 22.27 4.79 -8.42
N GLN A 62 22.66 5.92 -7.84
CA GLN A 62 23.05 7.13 -8.59
C GLN A 62 24.14 6.82 -9.62
N ARG A 63 25.21 6.11 -9.22
CA ARG A 63 26.29 5.72 -10.13
C ARG A 63 25.76 4.93 -11.33
N LYS A 64 24.85 3.97 -11.12
CA LYS A 64 24.23 3.19 -12.20
C LYS A 64 23.41 4.07 -13.15
N VAL A 65 22.67 5.05 -12.61
CA VAL A 65 21.92 6.01 -13.42
C VAL A 65 22.88 6.90 -14.23
N GLN A 66 23.98 7.36 -13.62
CA GLN A 66 25.00 8.17 -14.29
C GLN A 66 25.73 7.39 -15.40
N GLU A 67 26.05 6.12 -15.15
CA GLU A 67 26.62 5.21 -16.16
C GLU A 67 25.67 5.05 -17.35
N TRP A 68 24.38 4.82 -17.09
CA TRP A 68 23.36 4.81 -18.13
C TRP A 68 23.24 6.16 -18.85
N HIS A 69 23.32 7.27 -18.12
CA HIS A 69 23.15 8.60 -18.68
C HIS A 69 24.25 8.92 -19.71
N LYS A 70 25.48 8.47 -19.44
CA LYS A 70 26.67 8.64 -20.31
C LYS A 70 26.66 7.79 -21.58
N LEU A 71 25.76 6.81 -21.72
CA LEU A 71 25.69 5.98 -22.91
C LEU A 71 25.29 6.81 -24.15
N PRO A 72 25.89 6.52 -25.33
CA PRO A 72 25.50 7.18 -26.57
C PRO A 72 24.05 6.85 -26.94
N THR A 73 23.35 7.80 -27.56
CA THR A 73 21.90 7.72 -27.85
C THR A 73 21.50 6.44 -28.59
N ASN A 74 22.32 5.97 -29.53
CA ASN A 74 22.05 4.75 -30.30
C ASN A 74 22.00 3.47 -29.46
N ASN A 75 22.65 3.46 -28.29
CA ASN A 75 22.69 2.30 -27.38
C ASN A 75 21.83 2.52 -26.12
N LYS A 76 21.19 3.69 -25.99
CA LYS A 76 20.49 4.09 -24.76
C LYS A 76 19.06 3.56 -24.74
N LYS A 77 18.88 2.41 -24.09
CA LYS A 77 17.55 1.86 -23.78
C LYS A 77 16.84 2.73 -22.74
N LEU A 78 15.50 2.74 -22.75
CA LEU A 78 14.70 3.42 -21.72
C LEU A 78 15.00 2.87 -20.32
N LEU A 79 15.01 3.73 -19.30
CA LEU A 79 15.19 3.32 -17.90
C LEU A 79 13.91 2.73 -17.32
N CYS A 80 14.06 1.72 -16.47
CA CYS A 80 13.00 1.30 -15.57
C CYS A 80 13.56 0.63 -14.30
N THR A 81 12.70 0.41 -13.31
CA THR A 81 13.07 -0.37 -12.12
C THR A 81 13.23 -1.85 -12.47
N ALA A 82 14.20 -2.52 -11.86
CA ALA A 82 14.38 -3.97 -11.98
C ALA A 82 13.34 -4.79 -11.20
N ARG A 83 12.37 -4.14 -10.53
CA ARG A 83 11.28 -4.81 -9.81
C ARG A 83 10.46 -5.66 -10.81
N PRO A 84 10.33 -6.98 -10.61
CA PRO A 84 9.55 -7.84 -11.50
C PRO A 84 8.10 -7.38 -11.67
N ASN A 85 7.52 -7.57 -12.86
CA ASN A 85 6.14 -7.16 -13.14
C ASN A 85 5.11 -7.88 -12.28
N TRP A 86 5.34 -9.15 -11.94
CA TRP A 86 4.42 -9.94 -11.10
C TRP A 86 4.34 -9.46 -9.64
N LEU A 87 5.28 -8.61 -9.21
CA LEU A 87 5.22 -7.89 -7.93
C LEU A 87 4.51 -6.53 -8.04
N SER A 88 4.03 -6.16 -9.22
CA SER A 88 3.24 -4.95 -9.46
C SER A 88 1.76 -5.29 -9.47
N LEU A 89 0.94 -4.46 -8.84
CA LEU A 89 -0.53 -4.56 -8.88
C LEU A 89 -1.09 -3.96 -10.17
N SER A 90 -0.48 -4.30 -11.31
CA SER A 90 -0.86 -3.80 -12.64
C SER A 90 -1.48 -4.91 -13.46
N THR A 91 -2.60 -4.61 -14.14
CA THR A 91 -3.23 -5.51 -15.11
C THR A 91 -2.46 -5.58 -16.44
N LYS A 92 -1.48 -4.69 -16.65
CA LYS A 92 -0.63 -4.64 -17.84
C LYS A 92 0.80 -5.06 -17.52
N PHE A 93 1.35 -5.94 -18.36
CA PHE A 93 2.76 -6.31 -18.34
C PHE A 93 3.58 -5.41 -19.27
N PHE A 94 4.63 -4.80 -18.72
CA PHE A 94 5.56 -3.99 -19.51
C PHE A 94 6.78 -4.80 -19.92
N GLN A 95 7.28 -4.61 -21.14
CA GLN A 95 8.42 -5.36 -21.69
C GLN A 95 9.77 -4.84 -21.12
N LYS A 96 9.99 -5.09 -19.82
CA LYS A 96 11.19 -4.62 -19.09
C LYS A 96 12.51 -5.17 -19.65
N ASN A 97 12.48 -6.31 -20.36
CA ASN A 97 13.63 -6.85 -21.08
C ASN A 97 14.15 -5.91 -22.19
N LYS A 98 13.32 -5.01 -22.70
CA LYS A 98 13.72 -3.97 -23.68
C LYS A 98 14.29 -2.70 -23.02
N CYS A 99 14.29 -2.62 -21.69
CA CYS A 99 14.72 -1.45 -20.93
C CYS A 99 16.04 -1.72 -20.19
N HIS A 100 16.72 -0.64 -19.82
CA HIS A 100 17.81 -0.68 -18.86
C HIS A 100 17.23 -0.71 -17.44
N GLN A 101 17.43 -1.82 -16.74
CA GLN A 101 16.81 -2.08 -15.45
C GLN A 101 17.74 -1.72 -14.31
N ILE A 102 17.28 -0.84 -13.41
CA ILE A 102 18.05 -0.46 -12.21
C ILE A 102 17.40 -1.08 -10.97
N PRO A 103 18.13 -1.91 -10.20
CA PRO A 103 17.61 -2.46 -8.95
C PRO A 103 17.57 -1.38 -7.86
N ILE A 104 16.37 -1.09 -7.36
CA ILE A 104 16.10 -0.15 -6.26
C ILE A 104 15.75 -0.98 -5.01
N ASN A 105 16.72 -1.75 -4.52
CA ASN A 105 16.52 -2.70 -3.42
C ASN A 105 16.60 -1.97 -2.06
N LEU A 106 15.60 -1.14 -1.78
CA LEU A 106 15.51 -0.27 -0.61
C LEU A 106 14.21 -0.58 0.15
N PHE A 107 14.31 -1.24 1.31
CA PHE A 107 13.22 -1.85 2.09
C PHE A 107 13.22 -1.46 3.58
N ASP A 108 14.06 -0.53 3.99
CA ASP A 108 14.28 -0.19 5.40
C ASP A 108 13.43 1.00 5.86
N ILE A 109 12.96 0.91 7.10
CA ILE A 109 12.44 2.05 7.85
C ILE A 109 13.65 2.80 8.41
N LEU A 110 13.81 4.07 8.04
CA LEU A 110 15.04 4.81 8.26
C LEU A 110 15.02 5.55 9.59
N GLU A 111 13.93 6.27 9.88
CA GLU A 111 13.82 7.12 11.05
C GLU A 111 12.36 7.32 11.45
N LEU A 112 12.09 7.29 12.76
CA LEU A 112 10.81 7.64 13.36
C LEU A 112 10.99 8.89 14.21
N ASP A 113 10.30 9.97 13.86
CA ASP A 113 10.26 11.21 14.62
C ASP A 113 8.90 11.35 15.32
N GLU A 114 8.87 10.96 16.60
CA GLU A 114 7.66 11.03 17.43
C GLU A 114 7.25 12.47 17.80
N ARG A 115 8.18 13.43 17.70
CA ARG A 115 7.91 14.85 18.02
C ARG A 115 7.18 15.51 16.89
N ASN A 116 7.67 15.33 15.67
CA ASN A 116 7.07 15.89 14.46
C ASN A 116 5.97 14.99 13.86
N LEU A 117 5.75 13.80 14.44
CA LEU A 117 4.83 12.78 13.93
C LEU A 117 5.13 12.42 12.48
N THR A 118 6.38 12.04 12.22
CA THR A 118 6.82 11.66 10.87
C THR A 118 7.62 10.37 10.87
N VAL A 119 7.62 9.66 9.74
CA VAL A 119 8.49 8.51 9.52
C VAL A 119 9.16 8.63 8.17
N ARG A 120 10.49 8.49 8.14
CA ARG A 120 11.29 8.41 6.92
C ARG A 120 11.53 6.94 6.57
N VAL A 121 11.22 6.56 5.35
CA VAL A 121 11.23 5.17 4.89
C VAL A 121 11.75 5.03 3.47
N GLU A 122 12.27 3.86 3.14
CA GLU A 122 12.62 3.47 1.79
C GLU A 122 11.37 3.07 0.97
N PRO A 123 11.40 3.21 -0.37
CA PRO A 123 10.23 3.07 -1.25
C PRO A 123 9.61 1.67 -1.27
N LEU A 124 10.39 0.61 -1.03
CA LEU A 124 9.88 -0.77 -1.05
C LEU A 124 9.48 -1.30 0.32
N VAL A 125 9.51 -0.46 1.37
CA VAL A 125 8.79 -0.77 2.61
C VAL A 125 7.33 -1.03 2.25
N THR A 126 6.76 -2.13 2.75
CA THR A 126 5.35 -2.48 2.51
C THR A 126 4.45 -1.90 3.59
N VAL A 127 3.15 -1.82 3.29
CA VAL A 127 2.13 -1.41 4.26
C VAL A 127 2.16 -2.31 5.49
N ASP A 128 2.24 -3.62 5.31
CA ASP A 128 2.30 -4.56 6.43
C ASP A 128 3.53 -4.34 7.32
N GLN A 129 4.71 -4.07 6.72
CA GLN A 129 5.93 -3.78 7.47
C GLN A 129 5.81 -2.50 8.31
N ILE A 130 5.34 -1.40 7.71
CA ILE A 130 5.23 -0.12 8.42
C ILE A 130 4.14 -0.18 9.49
N THR A 131 3.02 -0.85 9.23
CA THR A 131 1.94 -1.04 10.21
C THR A 131 2.41 -1.86 11.41
N LYS A 132 3.15 -2.97 11.19
CA LYS A 132 3.76 -3.75 12.27
C LYS A 132 4.78 -2.96 13.10
N PHE A 133 5.48 -2.01 12.48
CA PHE A 133 6.45 -1.16 13.17
C PHE A 133 5.79 -0.04 13.99
N LEU A 134 4.75 0.61 13.45
CA LEU A 134 4.12 1.80 14.04
C LEU A 134 3.02 1.48 15.07
N ILE A 135 2.15 0.49 14.80
CA ILE A 135 1.00 0.21 15.67
C ILE A 135 1.41 -0.08 17.13
N PRO A 136 2.43 -0.92 17.41
CA PRO A 136 2.86 -1.16 18.79
C PRO A 136 3.38 0.09 19.51
N LYS A 137 3.74 1.14 18.76
CA LYS A 137 4.22 2.43 19.27
C LYS A 137 3.07 3.45 19.43
N GLY A 138 1.84 3.08 19.07
CA GLY A 138 0.68 3.98 19.15
C GLY A 138 0.52 4.93 17.96
N TYR A 139 1.09 4.57 16.81
CA TYR A 139 1.00 5.37 15.59
C TYR A 139 0.50 4.55 14.38
N THR A 140 -0.02 5.24 13.37
CA THR A 140 -0.18 4.69 12.01
C THR A 140 0.10 5.79 10.99
N LEU A 141 0.24 5.43 9.70
CA LEU A 141 0.28 6.44 8.63
C LEU A 141 -1.09 7.11 8.51
N ALA A 142 -1.12 8.42 8.23
CA ALA A 142 -2.38 9.15 8.02
C ALA A 142 -3.28 8.45 7.00
N VAL A 143 -2.70 7.92 5.91
CA VAL A 143 -3.40 7.10 4.92
C VAL A 143 -2.74 5.72 4.89
N THR A 144 -3.44 4.70 5.38
CA THR A 144 -2.94 3.31 5.46
C THR A 144 -3.82 2.38 4.62
N LEU A 145 -3.27 1.81 3.55
CA LEU A 145 -4.02 0.94 2.62
C LEU A 145 -4.33 -0.44 3.24
N GLU A 146 -5.41 -1.08 2.79
CA GLU A 146 -5.76 -2.44 3.21
C GLU A 146 -4.84 -3.54 2.65
N ILE A 147 -4.18 -3.27 1.51
CA ILE A 147 -3.32 -4.23 0.81
C ILE A 147 -1.92 -4.26 1.42
N GLY A 148 -1.65 -5.23 2.30
CA GLY A 148 -0.39 -5.33 3.07
C GLY A 148 0.90 -5.42 2.23
N ASP A 149 0.86 -6.03 1.04
CA ASP A 149 2.01 -6.16 0.14
C ASP A 149 2.25 -4.90 -0.74
N ALA A 150 1.35 -3.91 -0.70
CA ALA A 150 1.57 -2.66 -1.40
C ALA A 150 2.78 -1.93 -0.81
N THR A 151 3.61 -1.35 -1.67
CA THR A 151 4.83 -0.62 -1.26
C THR A 151 4.55 0.86 -1.13
N LEU A 152 5.11 1.51 -0.11
CA LEU A 152 4.87 2.91 0.22
C LEU A 152 5.25 3.87 -0.92
N GLY A 153 6.33 3.59 -1.65
CA GLY A 153 6.72 4.40 -2.81
C GLY A 153 5.75 4.26 -3.99
N GLY A 154 5.14 3.09 -4.17
CA GLY A 154 4.12 2.86 -5.18
C GLY A 154 2.83 3.64 -4.89
N LEU A 155 2.44 3.73 -3.63
CA LEU A 155 1.30 4.53 -3.18
C LEU A 155 1.57 6.04 -3.32
N ALA A 156 2.81 6.46 -3.09
CA ALA A 156 3.22 7.86 -3.19
C ALA A 156 3.20 8.39 -4.64
N LEU A 157 3.63 7.57 -5.60
CA LEU A 157 3.71 7.94 -7.02
C LEU A 157 2.51 7.49 -7.85
N GLY A 158 1.70 6.57 -7.33
CA GLY A 158 0.43 6.15 -7.89
C GLY A 158 -0.74 6.87 -7.22
N THR A 159 -1.90 6.22 -7.20
CA THR A 159 -3.01 6.67 -6.36
C THR A 159 -2.98 5.93 -5.02
N GLY A 160 -3.25 6.65 -3.94
CA GLY A 160 -3.41 6.08 -2.61
C GLY A 160 -4.56 6.79 -1.92
N MET A 161 -5.61 6.04 -1.62
CA MET A 161 -6.83 6.52 -0.97
C MET A 161 -7.36 5.41 -0.07
N THR A 162 -7.92 5.80 1.06
CA THR A 162 -8.46 4.86 2.05
C THR A 162 -9.72 5.44 2.67
N THR A 163 -10.37 4.69 3.55
CA THR A 163 -11.57 5.13 4.27
C THR A 163 -11.32 6.32 5.22
N HIS A 164 -10.05 6.61 5.56
CA HIS A 164 -9.66 7.81 6.33
C HIS A 164 -9.44 9.05 5.44
N SER A 165 -9.29 8.87 4.13
CA SER A 165 -8.88 9.95 3.21
C SER A 165 -9.85 11.12 3.13
N HIS A 166 -11.11 10.93 3.53
CA HIS A 166 -12.08 12.03 3.62
C HIS A 166 -11.66 13.11 4.63
N GLN A 167 -10.84 12.77 5.64
CA GLN A 167 -10.33 13.73 6.64
C GLN A 167 -8.93 14.23 6.31
N VAL A 168 -8.06 13.33 5.89
CA VAL A 168 -6.61 13.59 5.78
C VAL A 168 -6.13 13.75 4.34
N GLY A 169 -7.03 13.66 3.36
CA GLY A 169 -6.71 13.68 1.94
C GLY A 169 -6.15 12.34 1.43
N LEU A 170 -5.62 12.38 0.22
CA LEU A 170 -4.96 11.29 -0.46
C LEU A 170 -3.56 11.03 0.12
N TYR A 171 -3.04 9.84 -0.15
CA TYR A 171 -1.75 9.38 0.39
C TYR A 171 -0.60 10.35 0.09
N HIS A 172 -0.54 10.87 -1.15
CA HIS A 172 0.53 11.77 -1.57
C HIS A 172 0.47 13.15 -0.90
N GLU A 173 -0.72 13.59 -0.46
CA GLU A 173 -0.91 14.85 0.31
C GLU A 173 -0.36 14.72 1.74
N ASN A 174 -0.08 13.48 2.17
CA ASN A 174 0.53 13.15 3.46
C ASN A 174 2.03 12.83 3.38
N VAL A 175 2.64 12.96 2.19
CA VAL A 175 4.08 12.86 2.01
C VAL A 175 4.72 14.22 2.25
N ILE A 176 5.57 14.34 3.26
CA ILE A 176 6.27 15.58 3.62
C ILE A 176 7.42 15.87 2.66
N SER A 177 8.14 14.82 2.24
CA SER A 177 9.20 14.96 1.25
C SER A 177 9.47 13.66 0.51
N TYR A 178 9.96 13.80 -0.71
CA TYR A 178 10.46 12.73 -1.57
C TYR A 178 11.96 12.93 -1.79
N GLU A 179 12.72 11.84 -1.81
CA GLU A 179 14.10 11.84 -2.29
C GLU A 179 14.15 11.00 -3.57
N VAL A 180 14.53 11.61 -4.68
CA VAL A 180 14.46 11.02 -6.01
C VAL A 180 15.77 11.16 -6.76
N ILE A 181 16.17 10.12 -7.48
CA ILE A 181 17.27 10.17 -8.43
C ILE A 181 16.69 10.47 -9.81
N LEU A 182 17.07 11.61 -10.37
CA LEU A 182 16.64 12.06 -11.70
C LEU A 182 17.41 11.33 -12.83
N PRO A 183 16.97 11.44 -14.09
CA PRO A 183 17.60 10.75 -15.23
C PRO A 183 19.06 11.13 -15.51
N ASP A 184 19.54 12.25 -15.00
CA ASP A 184 20.96 12.66 -15.05
C ASP A 184 21.80 12.04 -13.91
N GLY A 185 21.14 11.39 -12.96
CA GLY A 185 21.75 10.77 -11.78
C GLY A 185 21.90 11.73 -10.59
N SER A 186 21.40 12.96 -10.68
CA SER A 186 21.31 13.87 -9.54
C SER A 186 20.33 13.32 -8.49
N LEU A 187 20.66 13.47 -7.21
CA LEU A 187 19.76 13.17 -6.09
C LEU A 187 19.12 14.49 -5.68
N MET A 188 17.80 14.55 -5.77
CA MET A 188 17.02 15.71 -5.36
C MET A 188 16.07 15.36 -4.23
N ARG A 189 15.94 16.27 -3.28
CA ARG A 189 14.88 16.24 -2.28
C ARG A 189 13.77 17.20 -2.71
N ALA A 190 12.54 16.72 -2.74
CA ALA A 190 11.36 17.50 -3.12
C ALA A 190 10.39 17.58 -1.93
N ALA A 191 10.02 18.78 -1.53
CA ALA A 191 9.13 19.12 -0.42
C ALA A 191 8.39 20.42 -0.75
N GLU A 192 7.43 20.82 0.09
CA GLU A 192 6.71 22.09 -0.10
C GLU A 192 7.63 23.33 -0.11
N ASN A 193 8.75 23.26 0.63
CA ASN A 193 9.72 24.33 0.74
C ASN A 193 11.02 24.09 -0.07
N GLU A 194 11.10 23.02 -0.86
CA GLU A 194 12.32 22.62 -1.57
C GLU A 194 11.96 21.90 -2.87
N ASN A 195 12.38 22.39 -4.04
CA ASN A 195 12.04 21.81 -5.35
C ASN A 195 10.51 21.59 -5.52
N LEU A 196 9.71 22.64 -5.26
CA LEU A 196 8.25 22.60 -5.21
C LEU A 196 7.60 22.04 -6.49
N GLU A 197 8.13 22.37 -7.67
CA GLU A 197 7.61 21.87 -8.94
C GLU A 197 7.73 20.34 -9.03
N LEU A 198 8.88 19.79 -8.60
CA LEU A 198 9.09 18.36 -8.54
C LEU A 198 8.17 17.72 -7.49
N TYR A 199 8.01 18.35 -6.32
CA TYR A 199 7.12 17.88 -5.26
C TYR A 199 5.66 17.75 -5.75
N LYS A 200 5.16 18.74 -6.50
CA LYS A 200 3.79 18.73 -7.04
C LYS A 200 3.58 17.80 -8.23
N THR A 201 4.65 17.43 -8.94
CA THR A 201 4.57 16.60 -10.17
C THR A 201 4.89 15.11 -9.94
N LEU A 202 5.53 14.77 -8.82
CA LEU A 202 5.80 13.37 -8.46
C LEU A 202 4.55 12.52 -8.24
N PRO A 203 3.49 12.99 -7.56
CA PRO A 203 2.23 12.26 -7.47
C PRO A 203 1.68 11.92 -8.86
N TRP A 204 1.14 10.71 -9.02
CA TRP A 204 0.61 10.18 -10.30
C TRP A 204 1.61 10.09 -11.45
N SER A 205 2.90 10.37 -11.22
CA SER A 205 3.94 10.15 -12.24
C SER A 205 4.17 8.69 -12.57
N HIS A 206 3.72 7.76 -11.69
CA HIS A 206 3.98 6.33 -11.79
C HIS A 206 5.49 6.00 -11.94
N GLY A 207 6.36 6.84 -11.40
CA GLY A 207 7.82 6.67 -11.45
C GLY A 207 8.46 7.06 -12.78
N SER A 208 7.77 7.82 -13.64
CA SER A 208 8.31 8.32 -14.90
C SER A 208 9.31 9.47 -14.76
N LEU A 209 9.25 10.22 -13.65
CA LEU A 209 10.10 11.40 -13.40
C LEU A 209 11.43 11.09 -12.71
N GLY A 210 11.57 9.91 -12.09
CA GLY A 210 12.79 9.53 -11.40
C GLY A 210 12.64 8.28 -10.53
N PHE A 211 13.76 7.81 -9.98
CA PHE A 211 13.76 6.72 -9.02
C PHE A 211 13.62 7.25 -7.61
N LEU A 212 12.46 7.02 -6.99
CA LEU A 212 12.26 7.29 -5.57
C LEU A 212 13.18 6.40 -4.74
N VAL A 213 13.90 6.99 -3.79
CA VAL A 213 14.84 6.30 -2.91
C VAL A 213 14.51 6.47 -1.44
N ALA A 214 13.83 7.54 -1.04
CA ALA A 214 13.24 7.68 0.28
C ALA A 214 12.01 8.59 0.24
N LEU A 215 11.17 8.48 1.26
CA LEU A 215 10.00 9.32 1.47
C LEU A 215 9.82 9.57 2.96
N THR A 216 9.33 10.75 3.33
CA THR A 216 8.95 11.09 4.71
C THR A 216 7.44 11.26 4.76
N LEU A 217 6.77 10.52 5.65
CA LEU A 217 5.31 10.45 5.74
C LEU A 217 4.79 11.01 7.06
N LYS A 218 3.62 11.64 7.03
CA LYS A 218 2.88 12.04 8.24
C LYS A 218 2.32 10.83 8.98
N LEU A 219 2.40 10.89 10.31
CA LEU A 219 1.83 9.92 11.23
C LEU A 219 0.61 10.50 11.94
N VAL A 220 -0.29 9.61 12.34
CA VAL A 220 -1.40 9.92 13.25
C VAL A 220 -1.29 9.05 14.49
N LYS A 221 -1.67 9.62 15.64
CA LYS A 221 -1.76 8.87 16.89
C LYS A 221 -3.00 8.01 16.86
N ILE A 222 -2.88 6.77 17.33
CA ILE A 222 -3.99 5.82 17.35
C ILE A 222 -4.31 5.36 18.76
N LYS A 223 -5.52 4.86 18.94
CA LYS A 223 -5.88 4.07 20.13
C LYS A 223 -5.77 2.57 19.81
N PRO A 224 -5.69 1.70 20.82
CA PRO A 224 -5.44 0.26 20.60
C PRO A 224 -6.57 -0.47 19.87
N TYR A 225 -7.75 0.15 19.72
CA TYR A 225 -8.91 -0.45 19.10
C TYR A 225 -9.61 0.52 18.16
N VAL A 226 -10.40 -0.05 17.25
CA VAL A 226 -11.30 0.68 16.36
C VAL A 226 -12.72 0.18 16.60
N LYS A 227 -13.65 1.09 16.89
CA LYS A 227 -15.08 0.81 17.03
C LYS A 227 -15.75 1.04 15.68
N ILE A 228 -16.31 -0.01 15.09
CA ILE A 228 -17.02 0.07 13.81
C ILE A 228 -18.52 0.01 14.04
N THR A 229 -19.26 0.91 13.39
CA THR A 229 -20.73 0.92 13.34
C THR A 229 -21.19 0.62 11.92
N TYR A 230 -22.08 -0.38 11.78
CA TYR A 230 -22.71 -0.70 10.50
C TYR A 230 -24.12 -0.11 10.47
N ILE A 231 -24.43 0.66 9.42
CA ILE A 231 -25.71 1.36 9.28
C ILE A 231 -26.36 0.87 7.98
N PRO A 232 -27.22 -0.16 8.04
CA PRO A 232 -28.03 -0.58 6.90
C PRO A 232 -28.99 0.54 6.51
N ILE A 233 -29.02 0.91 5.24
CA ILE A 233 -29.88 1.94 4.70
C ILE A 233 -30.63 1.44 3.47
N VAL A 234 -31.90 1.84 3.40
CA VAL A 234 -32.77 1.62 2.26
C VAL A 234 -33.03 2.94 1.54
N GLY A 235 -32.94 2.92 0.21
CA GLY A 235 -33.18 4.06 -0.67
C GLY A 235 -31.91 4.81 -1.06
N GLN A 236 -31.78 5.10 -2.36
CA GLN A 236 -30.61 5.77 -2.93
C GLN A 236 -30.31 7.13 -2.31
N GLU A 237 -31.32 7.98 -2.22
CA GLU A 237 -31.20 9.31 -1.64
C GLU A 237 -30.73 9.25 -0.18
N ASN A 238 -31.26 8.30 0.59
CA ASN A 238 -30.92 8.16 2.01
C ASN A 238 -29.45 7.81 2.23
N TYR A 239 -28.89 6.85 1.46
CA TYR A 239 -27.48 6.51 1.63
C TYR A 239 -26.55 7.59 1.07
N CYS A 240 -26.95 8.31 0.01
CA CYS A 240 -26.18 9.46 -0.48
C CYS A 240 -26.13 10.58 0.55
N ASN A 241 -27.27 10.92 1.16
CA ASN A 241 -27.32 11.97 2.18
C ASN A 241 -26.53 11.57 3.42
N LEU A 242 -26.66 10.32 3.89
CA LEU A 242 -25.91 9.89 5.06
C LEU A 242 -24.40 9.88 4.81
N ILE A 243 -23.91 9.40 3.66
CA ILE A 243 -22.47 9.35 3.39
C ILE A 243 -21.87 10.75 3.30
N CYS A 244 -22.56 11.71 2.67
CA CYS A 244 -22.16 13.12 2.64
C CYS A 244 -22.06 13.72 4.06
N LYS A 245 -23.06 13.44 4.90
CA LYS A 245 -23.07 13.88 6.29
C LYS A 245 -21.92 13.27 7.11
N VAL A 246 -21.75 11.94 7.10
CA VAL A 246 -20.75 11.28 7.95
C VAL A 246 -19.31 11.52 7.50
N SER A 247 -19.10 11.85 6.22
CA SER A 247 -17.79 12.24 5.69
C SER A 247 -17.45 13.72 5.90
N GLY A 248 -18.38 14.53 6.42
CA GLY A 248 -18.15 15.97 6.61
C GLY A 248 -18.16 16.78 5.32
N ALA A 249 -18.76 16.25 4.24
CA ALA A 249 -18.85 16.97 2.98
C ALA A 249 -19.74 18.21 3.06
N GLU A 250 -20.69 18.23 4.01
CA GLU A 250 -21.67 19.32 4.20
C GLU A 250 -21.15 20.43 5.13
N SER A 251 -20.30 20.10 6.11
CA SER A 251 -19.76 21.05 7.09
C SER A 251 -18.40 20.58 7.60
N LYS A 252 -17.44 21.52 7.66
CA LYS A 252 -16.11 21.27 8.27
C LYS A 252 -16.11 21.34 9.79
N GLU A 253 -17.19 21.85 10.39
CA GLU A 253 -17.29 22.05 11.85
C GLU A 253 -17.87 20.84 12.57
N ASP A 254 -18.60 19.98 11.85
CA ASP A 254 -19.22 18.80 12.43
C ASP A 254 -18.18 17.70 12.72
N PRO A 255 -18.28 17.01 13.88
CA PRO A 255 -17.41 15.89 14.17
C PRO A 255 -17.67 14.74 13.20
N VAL A 256 -16.64 14.38 12.44
CA VAL A 256 -16.62 13.27 11.49
C VAL A 256 -15.97 12.03 12.09
N SER A 257 -16.42 10.85 11.65
CA SER A 257 -15.81 9.59 12.09
C SER A 257 -14.45 9.38 11.43
N ASP A 258 -13.48 8.82 12.14
CA ASP A 258 -12.10 8.62 11.63
C ASP A 258 -12.10 7.89 10.27
N TYR A 259 -12.95 6.88 10.11
CA TYR A 259 -13.10 6.12 8.88
C TYR A 259 -14.55 6.09 8.43
N VAL A 260 -14.74 6.19 7.11
CA VAL A 260 -16.04 6.13 6.46
C VAL A 260 -15.94 5.30 5.19
N GLU A 261 -16.87 4.36 5.00
CA GLU A 261 -16.99 3.53 3.82
C GLU A 261 -18.47 3.20 3.54
N ALA A 262 -18.81 2.92 2.29
CA ALA A 262 -20.13 2.45 1.91
C ALA A 262 -20.02 1.23 1.00
N THR A 263 -20.85 0.22 1.24
CA THR A 263 -21.05 -0.91 0.33
C THR A 263 -22.49 -0.90 -0.17
N ILE A 264 -22.65 -0.79 -1.49
CA ILE A 264 -23.97 -0.76 -2.16
C ILE A 264 -24.23 -2.16 -2.73
N PHE A 265 -25.31 -2.81 -2.26
CA PHE A 265 -25.71 -4.15 -2.70
C PHE A 265 -26.75 -4.13 -3.81
N SER A 266 -27.59 -3.09 -3.84
CA SER A 266 -28.53 -2.81 -4.94
C SER A 266 -28.84 -1.32 -4.99
N LYS A 267 -29.60 -0.88 -5.99
CA LYS A 267 -30.03 0.53 -6.15
C LYS A 267 -30.60 1.14 -4.86
N ASP A 268 -31.31 0.33 -4.07
CA ASP A 268 -32.01 0.81 -2.87
C ASP A 268 -31.46 0.18 -1.59
N LYS A 269 -30.35 -0.55 -1.61
CA LYS A 269 -29.81 -1.20 -0.41
C LYS A 269 -28.31 -0.97 -0.31
N ALA A 270 -27.91 -0.30 0.76
CA ALA A 270 -26.52 -0.04 1.08
C ALA A 270 -26.27 -0.27 2.58
N VAL A 271 -25.00 -0.45 2.95
CA VAL A 271 -24.54 -0.38 4.33
C VAL A 271 -23.45 0.68 4.38
N ILE A 272 -23.64 1.67 5.25
CA ILE A 272 -22.62 2.68 5.56
C ILE A 272 -21.88 2.21 6.81
N MET A 273 -20.56 2.17 6.72
CA MET A 273 -19.66 1.79 7.79
C MET A 273 -18.94 3.04 8.25
N LYS A 274 -19.05 3.35 9.53
CA LYS A 274 -18.23 4.38 10.17
C LYS A 274 -17.40 3.77 11.27
N ALA A 275 -16.20 4.25 11.47
CA ALA A 275 -15.33 3.71 12.49
C ALA A 275 -14.44 4.77 13.13
N ASP A 276 -14.20 4.60 14.44
CA ASP A 276 -13.48 5.55 15.28
C ASP A 276 -12.44 4.85 16.16
N TYR A 277 -11.30 5.51 16.40
CA TYR A 277 -10.31 5.04 17.35
C TYR A 277 -10.90 5.06 18.78
N SER A 278 -10.85 3.89 19.44
CA SER A 278 -11.44 3.67 20.75
C SER A 278 -10.45 3.04 21.73
N ASN A 279 -10.67 3.30 23.02
CA ASN A 279 -10.07 2.50 24.08
C ASN A 279 -10.88 1.20 24.26
N PHE A 280 -10.31 0.27 25.02
CA PHE A 280 -11.06 -0.88 25.51
C PHE A 280 -12.22 -0.40 26.38
N ASP A 281 -13.44 -0.84 26.08
CA ASP A 281 -14.60 -0.59 26.93
C ASP A 281 -15.25 -1.93 27.31
N PRO A 282 -15.14 -2.35 28.58
CA PRO A 282 -15.61 -3.65 29.09
C PRO A 282 -17.13 -3.83 29.03
N ASN A 283 -17.90 -2.76 28.82
CA ASN A 283 -19.36 -2.80 28.82
C ASN A 283 -19.95 -3.14 27.44
N PHE A 284 -19.15 -3.11 26.37
CA PHE A 284 -19.62 -3.58 25.06
C PHE A 284 -19.81 -5.10 25.09
N LYS A 285 -21.02 -5.56 24.78
CA LYS A 285 -21.27 -6.98 24.50
C LYS A 285 -20.54 -7.38 23.21
N TYR A 286 -19.32 -7.88 23.35
CA TYR A 286 -18.51 -8.36 22.24
C TYR A 286 -19.20 -9.55 21.56
N ARG A 287 -19.67 -9.39 20.32
CA ARG A 287 -20.21 -10.52 19.56
C ARG A 287 -19.10 -11.43 19.00
N THR A 288 -17.97 -10.85 18.58
CA THR A 288 -16.77 -11.58 18.14
C THR A 288 -15.57 -10.63 18.05
N THR A 289 -14.37 -11.06 18.44
CA THR A 289 -13.11 -10.35 18.12
C THR A 289 -12.54 -10.93 16.82
N HIS A 290 -12.57 -10.15 15.74
CA HIS A 290 -11.88 -10.52 14.49
C HIS A 290 -10.51 -9.83 14.45
N ARG A 291 -9.45 -10.60 14.15
CA ARG A 291 -8.12 -10.04 13.84
C ARG A 291 -8.13 -9.65 12.36
N ILE A 292 -7.94 -8.37 12.05
CA ILE A 292 -7.64 -7.92 10.68
C ILE A 292 -6.15 -7.60 10.64
N ASN A 293 -5.42 -8.40 9.87
CA ASN A 293 -3.95 -8.47 9.85
C ASN A 293 -3.34 -8.78 11.23
N SER A 294 -2.04 -9.08 11.27
CA SER A 294 -1.39 -9.60 12.47
C SER A 294 -1.34 -8.64 13.69
N SER A 295 -1.87 -7.42 13.58
CA SER A 295 -1.61 -6.32 14.54
C SER A 295 -2.85 -5.59 15.07
N THR A 296 -3.96 -5.49 14.33
CA THR A 296 -5.10 -4.63 14.72
C THR A 296 -6.26 -5.44 15.32
N ARG A 297 -6.74 -5.01 16.51
CA ARG A 297 -7.92 -5.60 17.18
C ARG A 297 -9.12 -4.71 16.93
N LEU A 298 -10.18 -5.30 16.39
CA LEU A 298 -11.35 -4.57 15.89
C LEU A 298 -12.60 -4.94 16.70
N PHE A 299 -13.42 -3.93 17.00
CA PHE A 299 -14.71 -4.11 17.65
C PHE A 299 -15.83 -3.76 16.68
N ILE A 300 -16.72 -4.73 16.45
CA ILE A 300 -17.92 -4.52 15.67
C ILE A 300 -19.06 -4.19 16.63
N THR A 301 -19.61 -2.99 16.51
CA THR A 301 -20.90 -2.63 17.10
C THR A 301 -21.95 -2.61 15.98
N THR A 302 -23.00 -3.42 16.15
CA THR A 302 -24.20 -3.38 15.30
C THR A 302 -25.06 -2.19 15.68
#